data_AF-A0A8K0FWG8-F1
#
_entry.id   AF-A0A8K0FWG8-F1
#
_cell.length_a   1.000
_cell.length_b   1.000
_cell.length_c   1.000
_cell.angle_alpha   90.00
_cell.angle_beta   90.00
_cell.angle_gamma   90.00
#
_symmetry.space_group_name_H-M   'P 1'
#
loop_
_entity.id
_entity.type
_entity.pdbx_description
1 polymer ?
#
loop_
_entity_poly.entity_id
_entity_poly.type
_entity_poly.pdbx_seq_one_letter_code
_entity_poly.pdbx_strand_id
1 'polypeptide(L)'
;MRSKNVELQKRVLNRCDESFENFVRKARELGNELEVECKFPKMNLVRRRKKKFFLQYKTFDELSTLDPKQHFRVNFYFQSLDLVNTSIEERFQLLSNHEDTFGFLCKMQCINDKELRKCCTELDLKLSDKEKN
;
A
#
# COMPACT_ATOMS: atom_id res chain seq x y z
N MET A 1 -13.24 -2.72 21.94
CA MET A 1 -13.04 -2.51 20.49
C MET A 1 -11.55 -2.50 20.06
N ARG A 2 -10.57 -2.39 20.98
CA ARG A 2 -9.12 -2.41 20.63
C ARG A 2 -8.57 -3.73 20.08
N SER A 3 -9.10 -4.90 20.50
CA SER A 3 -8.56 -6.20 20.04
C SER A 3 -8.76 -6.49 18.55
N LYS A 4 -9.81 -5.94 17.92
CA LYS A 4 -10.06 -6.16 16.48
C LYS A 4 -9.08 -5.38 15.59
N ASN A 5 -8.48 -4.30 16.10
CA ASN A 5 -7.56 -3.47 15.34
C ASN A 5 -6.17 -4.14 15.19
N VAL A 6 -5.72 -4.87 16.22
CA VAL A 6 -4.48 -5.65 16.19
C VAL A 6 -4.58 -6.87 15.25
N GLU A 7 -5.77 -7.47 15.14
CA GLU A 7 -6.05 -8.59 14.21
C GLU A 7 -6.14 -8.11 12.74
N LEU A 8 -6.61 -6.87 12.51
CA LEU A 8 -6.61 -6.26 11.18
C LEU A 8 -5.21 -5.79 10.76
N GLN A 9 -4.38 -5.34 11.70
CA GLN A 9 -2.95 -5.09 11.47
C GLN A 9 -2.15 -6.37 11.16
N LYS A 10 -2.67 -7.56 11.47
CA LYS A 10 -2.07 -8.84 11.08
C LYS A 10 -2.32 -9.25 9.62
N ARG A 11 -3.16 -8.53 8.88
CA ARG A 11 -3.38 -8.74 7.43
C ARG A 11 -2.56 -7.78 6.57
N VAL A 12 -1.48 -7.25 7.10
CA VAL A 12 -0.45 -6.60 6.29
C VAL A 12 0.14 -7.67 5.36
N LEU A 13 0.24 -7.35 4.07
CA LEU A 13 0.99 -8.16 3.13
C LEU A 13 2.47 -8.10 3.55
N ASN A 14 2.91 -9.09 4.32
CA ASN A 14 4.25 -9.13 4.85
C ASN A 14 5.26 -9.40 3.74
N ARG A 15 6.37 -8.65 3.76
CA ARG A 15 7.56 -8.97 2.95
C ARG A 15 8.20 -10.25 3.46
N CYS A 16 7.78 -11.38 2.89
CA CYS A 16 8.31 -12.69 3.21
C CYS A 16 8.71 -13.42 1.93
N ASP A 17 9.86 -14.09 1.95
CA ASP A 17 10.39 -14.79 0.78
C ASP A 17 9.55 -16.02 0.45
N GLU A 18 9.02 -16.69 1.48
CA GLU A 18 8.08 -17.78 1.31
C GLU A 18 6.80 -17.31 0.59
N SER A 19 6.30 -16.11 0.91
CA SER A 19 5.13 -15.54 0.23
C SER A 19 5.41 -15.28 -1.26
N PHE A 20 6.61 -14.82 -1.57
CA PHE A 20 7.05 -14.58 -2.94
C PHE A 20 7.19 -15.88 -3.73
N GLU A 21 7.83 -16.91 -3.16
CA GLU A 21 7.95 -18.21 -3.82
C GLU A 21 6.58 -18.87 -4.04
N ASN A 22 5.68 -18.75 -3.06
CA ASN A 22 4.29 -19.21 -3.21
C ASN A 22 3.54 -18.46 -4.32
N PHE A 23 3.75 -17.14 -4.44
CA PHE A 23 3.19 -16.32 -5.51
C PHE A 23 3.70 -16.77 -6.89
N VAL A 24 5.02 -16.95 -7.02
CA VAL A 24 5.65 -17.41 -8.28
C VAL A 24 5.16 -18.82 -8.66
N ARG A 25 5.02 -19.72 -7.67
CA ARG A 25 4.46 -21.07 -7.90
C ARG A 25 3.04 -21.00 -8.44
N LYS A 26 2.15 -20.23 -7.80
CA LYS A 26 0.75 -20.06 -8.25
C LYS A 26 0.66 -19.44 -9.64
N ALA A 27 1.48 -18.43 -9.93
CA ALA A 27 1.52 -17.82 -11.25
C ALA A 27 1.96 -18.83 -12.33
N ARG A 28 2.91 -19.72 -12.00
CA ARG A 28 3.35 -20.79 -12.90
C ARG A 28 2.27 -21.87 -13.08
N GLU A 29 1.59 -22.26 -12.01
CA GLU A 29 0.45 -23.20 -12.08
C GLU A 29 -0.63 -22.66 -13.03
N LEU A 30 -1.02 -21.40 -12.85
CA LEU A 30 -2.01 -20.73 -13.70
C LEU A 30 -1.56 -20.63 -15.15
N GLY A 31 -0.31 -20.24 -15.42
CA GLY A 31 0.14 -20.15 -16.80
C GLY A 31 0.34 -21.52 -17.45
N ASN A 32 0.68 -22.57 -16.70
CA ASN A 32 0.66 -23.94 -17.23
C ASN A 32 -0.77 -24.38 -17.60
N GLU A 33 -1.77 -24.06 -16.79
CA GLU A 33 -3.19 -24.31 -17.09
C GLU A 33 -3.65 -23.58 -18.36
N LEU A 34 -3.15 -22.37 -18.58
CA LEU A 34 -3.47 -21.55 -19.76
C LEU A 34 -2.52 -21.78 -20.95
N GLU A 35 -1.61 -22.74 -20.88
CA GLU A 35 -0.57 -23.01 -21.88
C GLU A 35 0.29 -21.77 -22.24
N VAL A 36 0.47 -20.86 -21.27
CA VAL A 36 1.29 -19.64 -21.39
C VAL A 36 2.69 -19.87 -20.81
N GLU A 37 3.72 -19.48 -21.57
CA GLU A 37 5.11 -19.59 -21.12
C GLU A 37 5.38 -18.73 -19.86
N CYS A 38 5.70 -19.40 -18.76
CA CYS A 38 5.97 -18.78 -17.46
C CYS A 38 7.46 -18.67 -17.16
N LYS A 39 8.17 -17.79 -17.88
CA LYS A 39 9.59 -17.52 -17.65
C LYS A 39 9.83 -16.04 -17.39
N PHE A 40 10.73 -15.73 -16.46
CA PHE A 40 11.22 -14.37 -16.31
C PHE A 40 12.03 -14.01 -17.55
N PRO A 41 11.69 -12.91 -18.24
CA PRO A 41 12.40 -12.51 -19.44
C PRO A 41 13.85 -12.19 -19.08
N LYS A 42 14.79 -12.69 -19.88
CA LYS A 42 16.17 -12.25 -19.77
C LYS A 42 16.22 -10.77 -20.10
N MET A 43 16.77 -9.96 -19.21
CA MET A 43 16.90 -8.53 -19.45
C MET A 43 17.95 -8.34 -20.54
N ASN A 44 17.50 -8.20 -21.79
CA ASN A 44 18.37 -7.90 -22.92
C ASN A 44 18.78 -6.43 -22.80
N LEU A 45 19.85 -6.19 -22.05
CA LEU A 45 20.43 -4.87 -21.89
C LEU A 45 21.13 -4.50 -23.19
N VAL A 46 20.36 -3.99 -24.15
CA VAL A 46 20.95 -3.24 -25.25
C VAL A 46 21.67 -2.07 -24.61
N ARG A 47 23.01 -2.14 -24.58
CA ARG A 47 23.90 -1.13 -23.98
C ARG A 47 23.59 0.21 -24.64
N ARG A 48 22.70 1.01 -24.06
CA ARG A 48 22.46 2.37 -24.51
C ARG A 48 23.79 3.11 -24.37
N ARG A 49 24.26 3.71 -25.47
CA ARG A 49 25.54 4.41 -25.55
C ARG A 49 25.61 5.45 -24.42
N LYS A 50 26.51 5.27 -23.44
CA LYS A 50 26.64 6.15 -22.27
C LYS A 50 26.97 7.58 -22.73
N LYS A 51 26.01 8.52 -22.65
CA LYS A 51 26.35 9.94 -22.51
C LYS A 51 26.80 10.13 -21.06
N LYS A 52 28.06 10.52 -20.86
CA LYS A 52 28.63 10.76 -19.53
C LYS A 52 27.89 11.94 -18.87
N PHE A 53 26.90 11.64 -18.05
CA PHE A 53 26.42 12.57 -17.02
C PHE A 53 27.01 12.10 -15.70
N PHE A 54 27.97 12.89 -15.19
CA PHE A 54 28.56 12.78 -13.87
C PHE A 54 27.50 13.14 -12.81
N LEU A 55 26.55 12.25 -12.54
CA LEU A 55 25.77 12.12 -11.31
C LEU A 55 24.66 11.09 -11.59
N GLN A 56 24.98 9.80 -11.48
CA GLN A 56 23.94 8.78 -11.39
C GLN A 56 24.29 7.87 -10.22
N TYR A 57 23.67 8.21 -9.09
CA TYR A 57 23.52 7.38 -7.90
C TYR A 57 23.24 5.94 -8.35
N LYS A 58 24.15 5.00 -8.03
CA LYS A 58 24.09 3.57 -8.39
C LYS A 58 23.40 3.31 -9.72
N THR A 59 24.12 3.64 -10.78
CA THR A 59 23.74 3.43 -12.17
C THR A 59 23.13 2.04 -12.38
N PHE A 60 21.99 2.02 -13.08
CA PHE A 60 21.30 0.89 -13.74
C PHE A 60 22.14 -0.36 -14.10
N ASP A 61 23.44 -0.21 -14.32
CA ASP A 61 24.44 -1.29 -14.45
C ASP A 61 24.55 -2.22 -13.20
N GLU A 62 24.23 -1.77 -11.98
CA GLU A 62 24.27 -2.63 -10.77
C GLU A 62 23.00 -3.48 -10.61
N LEU A 63 21.87 -3.02 -11.17
CA LEU A 63 20.61 -3.80 -11.27
C LEU A 63 20.64 -4.80 -12.43
N SER A 64 21.55 -4.60 -13.37
CA SER A 64 21.75 -5.38 -14.59
C SER A 64 22.45 -6.74 -14.34
N THR A 65 23.10 -6.90 -13.20
CA THR A 65 23.76 -8.16 -12.76
C THR A 65 22.85 -9.05 -11.91
N LEU A 66 21.66 -8.57 -11.55
CA LEU A 66 20.73 -9.29 -10.68
C LEU A 66 19.90 -10.29 -11.50
N ASP A 67 19.73 -11.51 -10.98
CA ASP A 67 18.87 -12.55 -11.55
C ASP A 67 17.46 -11.96 -11.86
N PRO A 68 16.87 -12.17 -13.05
CA PRO A 68 15.58 -11.58 -13.43
C PRO A 68 14.46 -11.82 -12.41
N LYS A 69 14.47 -12.97 -11.75
CA LYS A 69 13.53 -13.30 -10.67
C LYS A 69 13.73 -12.37 -9.45
N GLN A 70 14.98 -12.16 -9.05
CA GLN A 70 15.32 -11.29 -7.93
C GLN A 70 15.04 -9.81 -8.25
N HIS A 71 15.25 -9.38 -9.51
CA HIS A 71 14.84 -8.05 -9.96
C HIS A 71 13.33 -7.85 -9.84
N PHE A 72 12.53 -8.81 -10.34
CA PHE A 72 11.08 -8.79 -10.20
C PHE A 72 10.63 -8.78 -8.73
N ARG A 73 11.29 -9.57 -7.88
CA ARG A 73 11.01 -9.63 -6.43
C ARG A 73 11.13 -8.26 -5.77
N VAL A 74 12.25 -7.57 -5.99
CA VAL A 74 12.54 -6.30 -5.30
C VAL A 74 11.77 -5.14 -5.91
N ASN A 75 11.82 -5.01 -7.24
CA ASN A 75 11.36 -3.80 -7.93
C ASN A 75 9.89 -3.82 -8.33
N PHE A 76 9.24 -4.99 -8.26
CA PHE A 76 7.82 -5.10 -8.58
C PHE A 76 7.04 -5.67 -7.41
N TYR A 77 7.35 -6.89 -6.98
CA TYR A 77 6.56 -7.59 -5.98
C TYR A 77 6.56 -6.81 -4.65
N PHE A 78 7.72 -6.58 -4.03
CA PHE A 78 7.76 -5.88 -2.75
C PHE A 78 7.29 -4.44 -2.85
N GLN A 79 7.67 -3.72 -3.91
CA GLN A 79 7.21 -2.34 -4.11
C GLN A 79 5.68 -2.26 -4.23
N SER A 80 5.05 -3.23 -4.90
CA SER A 80 3.59 -3.30 -4.99
C SER A 80 2.95 -3.58 -3.62
N LEU A 81 3.56 -4.47 -2.81
CA LEU A 81 3.06 -4.73 -1.45
C LEU A 81 3.15 -3.49 -0.57
N ASP A 82 4.25 -2.74 -0.63
CA ASP A 82 4.39 -1.51 0.13
C ASP A 82 3.35 -0.48 -0.29
N LEU A 83 3.18 -0.29 -1.61
CA LEU A 83 2.20 0.65 -2.14
C LEU A 83 0.79 0.31 -1.66
N VAL A 84 0.42 -0.97 -1.74
CA VAL A 84 -0.89 -1.44 -1.28
C VAL A 84 -1.03 -1.23 0.23
N ASN A 85 0.00 -1.55 1.03
CA ASN A 85 -0.01 -1.35 2.47
C ASN A 85 -0.18 0.13 2.82
N THR A 86 0.61 1.03 2.25
CA THR A 86 0.51 2.47 2.47
C THR A 86 -0.86 2.99 2.06
N SER A 87 -1.36 2.61 0.88
CA SER A 87 -2.67 3.05 0.40
C SER A 87 -3.81 2.57 1.31
N ILE A 88 -3.74 1.34 1.79
CA ILE A 88 -4.72 0.79 2.73
C ILE A 88 -4.65 1.51 4.07
N GLU A 89 -3.45 1.72 4.63
CA GLU A 89 -3.26 2.45 5.89
C GLU A 89 -3.81 3.87 5.82
N GLU A 90 -3.47 4.63 4.77
CA GLU A 90 -3.99 5.98 4.53
C GLU A 90 -5.52 5.98 4.48
N ARG A 91 -6.11 5.02 3.76
CA ARG A 91 -7.56 4.92 3.62
C ARG A 91 -8.25 4.52 4.94
N PHE A 92 -7.64 3.65 5.74
CA PHE A 92 -8.14 3.32 7.08
C PHE A 92 -8.07 4.53 8.02
N GLN A 93 -6.98 5.29 8.00
CA GLN A 93 -6.85 6.50 8.80
C GLN A 93 -7.90 7.54 8.40
N LEU A 94 -8.09 7.75 7.10
CA LEU A 94 -9.13 8.66 6.59
C LEU A 94 -10.52 8.22 7.05
N LEU A 95 -10.83 6.93 6.95
CA LEU A 95 -12.12 6.39 7.37
C LEU A 95 -12.33 6.50 8.89
N SER A 96 -11.29 6.23 9.69
CA SER A 96 -11.35 6.40 11.15
C SER A 96 -11.59 7.85 11.52
N ASN A 97 -10.87 8.79 10.91
CA ASN A 97 -11.06 10.23 11.14
C ASN A 97 -12.47 10.68 10.75
N HIS A 98 -13.00 10.12 9.66
CA HIS A 98 -14.36 10.37 9.21
C HIS A 98 -15.39 9.80 10.22
N GLU A 99 -15.21 8.57 10.71
CA GLU A 99 -16.05 7.98 11.75
C GLU A 99 -15.97 8.78 13.06
N ASP A 100 -14.79 9.24 13.46
CA ASP A 100 -14.60 10.04 14.68
C ASP A 100 -15.25 11.44 14.57
N THR A 101 -15.47 11.94 13.36
CA THR A 101 -16.07 13.26 13.12
C THR A 101 -17.57 13.17 12.87
N PHE A 102 -18.01 12.24 12.03
CA PHE A 102 -19.40 12.14 11.58
C PHE A 102 -20.13 10.91 12.13
N GLY A 103 -19.45 9.98 12.79
CA GLY A 103 -20.03 8.71 13.25
C GLY A 103 -21.14 8.87 14.29
N PHE A 104 -21.21 10.01 14.98
CA PHE A 104 -22.33 10.32 15.88
C PHE A 104 -23.65 10.50 15.12
N LEU A 105 -23.61 10.94 13.86
CA LEU A 105 -24.81 11.10 13.01
C LEU A 105 -25.56 9.77 12.82
N CYS A 106 -24.82 8.66 12.73
CA CYS A 106 -25.41 7.32 12.64
C CYS A 106 -26.07 6.86 13.95
N LYS A 107 -25.79 7.54 15.06
CA LYS A 107 -26.25 7.18 16.42
C LYS A 107 -27.19 8.23 17.02
N MET A 108 -27.66 9.21 16.24
CA MET A 108 -28.45 10.35 16.74
C MET A 108 -29.68 9.95 17.56
N GLN A 109 -30.33 8.84 17.21
CA GLN A 109 -31.53 8.35 17.92
C GLN A 109 -31.23 7.75 19.30
N CYS A 110 -29.96 7.48 19.60
CA CYS A 110 -29.52 6.80 20.82
C CYS A 110 -28.66 7.68 21.74
N ILE A 111 -28.42 8.94 21.36
CA ILE A 111 -27.57 9.88 22.10
C ILE A 111 -28.46 10.87 22.87
N ASN A 112 -28.05 11.25 24.08
CA ASN A 112 -28.77 12.25 24.87
C ASN A 112 -28.50 13.69 24.36
N ASP A 113 -29.45 14.60 24.53
CA ASP A 113 -29.37 15.98 24.00
C ASP A 113 -28.10 16.74 24.41
N LYS A 114 -27.60 16.51 25.63
CA LYS A 114 -26.35 17.12 26.12
C LYS A 114 -25.12 16.64 25.34
N GLU A 115 -25.06 15.35 25.06
CA GLU A 115 -23.97 14.73 24.30
C GLU A 115 -24.07 15.11 22.82
N LEU A 116 -25.29 15.14 22.27
CA LEU A 116 -25.55 15.58 20.90
C LEU A 116 -25.09 17.02 20.70
N ARG A 117 -25.43 17.94 21.61
CA ARG A 117 -24.95 19.34 21.57
C ARG A 117 -23.43 19.40 21.56
N LYS A 118 -22.76 18.59 22.40
CA LYS A 118 -21.30 18.53 22.43
C LYS A 118 -20.73 18.06 21.08
N CYS A 119 -21.25 16.97 20.52
CA CYS A 119 -20.83 16.48 19.21
C CYS A 119 -21.04 17.52 18.10
N CYS A 120 -22.17 18.23 18.09
CA CYS A 120 -22.42 19.31 17.14
C CYS A 120 -21.43 20.47 17.28
N THR A 121 -21.08 20.87 18.51
CA THR A 121 -20.07 21.92 18.73
C THR A 121 -18.67 21.47 18.31
N GLU A 122 -18.30 20.22 18.54
CA GLU A 122 -17.01 19.67 18.10
C GLU A 122 -16.94 19.58 16.57
N LEU A 123 -18.06 19.22 15.93
CA LEU A 123 -18.17 19.20 14.47
C LEU A 123 -18.03 20.60 13.89
N ASP A 124 -18.74 21.58 14.44
CA ASP A 124 -18.68 22.98 14.01
C ASP A 124 -17.25 23.54 14.12
N LEU A 125 -16.55 23.24 15.22
CA LEU A 125 -15.14 23.61 15.39
C LEU A 125 -14.20 22.92 14.38
N LYS A 126 -14.46 21.67 14.00
CA LYS A 126 -13.67 20.93 13.01
C LYS A 126 -13.88 21.43 11.58
N LEU A 127 -15.08 21.91 11.28
CA LEU A 127 -15.47 22.41 9.96
C LEU A 127 -15.26 23.92 9.79
N SER A 128 -15.13 24.66 10.89
CA SER A 128 -14.76 26.06 10.85
C SER A 128 -13.35 26.17 10.27
N ASP A 129 -13.26 26.75 9.08
CA ASP A 129 -11.98 27.03 8.44
C ASP A 129 -11.14 27.86 9.40
N LYS A 130 -9.98 27.33 9.80
CA LYS A 130 -8.91 28.20 10.28
C LYS A 130 -8.46 28.98 9.07
N GLU A 131 -9.07 30.14 8.85
CA GLU A 131 -8.50 31.22 8.04
C GLU A 131 -7.11 31.50 8.61
N LYS A 132 -6.10 30.82 8.05
CA LYS A 132 -4.70 31.15 8.27
C LYS A 132 -4.44 32.41 7.46
N ASN A 133 -4.65 33.56 8.09
CA ASN A 133 -3.98 34.80 7.72
C ASN A 133 -2.47 34.61 7.68
#